data_AF-A0A392TE46-F1
#
_entry.id   AF-A0A392TE46-F1
#
_cell.length_a   1.000
_cell.length_b   1.000
_cell.length_c   1.000
_cell.angle_alpha   90.00
_cell.angle_beta   90.00
_cell.angle_gamma   90.00
#
_symmetry.space_group_name_H-M   'P 1'
#
loop_
_entity.id
_entity.type
_entity.pdbx_description
1 polymer ?
#
loop_
_entity_poly.entity_id
_entity_poly.type
_entity_poly.pdbx_seq_one_letter_code
_entity_poly.pdbx_strand_id
1 'polypeptide(L)' 'VGARYDSGFQFALEQLKIVFPNLDESKLGELDALNKIVDGKLVPFVPAGAA' A
#
# COMPACT_ATOMS: atom_id res chain seq x y z
N VAL A 1 14.57 6.87 9.50
CA VAL A 1 14.42 5.74 8.54
C VAL A 1 13.01 5.71 7.93
N GLY A 2 11.92 5.93 8.70
CA GLY A 2 10.53 5.96 8.18
C GLY A 2 10.23 7.02 7.09
N ALA A 3 10.68 8.27 7.27
CA ALA A 3 10.39 9.37 6.33
C ALA A 3 10.87 9.16 4.88
N ARG A 4 11.88 8.29 4.66
CA ARG A 4 12.34 7.94 3.31
C ARG A 4 11.33 7.06 2.59
N TYR A 5 10.64 6.18 3.31
CA TYR A 5 9.62 5.30 2.75
C TYR A 5 8.34 6.06 2.44
N ASP A 6 8.01 7.10 3.23
CA ASP A 6 6.88 8.00 2.94
C ASP A 6 7.07 8.71 1.58
N SER A 7 8.26 9.22 1.30
CA SER A 7 8.53 9.91 0.02
C SER A 7 8.48 8.99 -1.21
N GLY A 8 8.99 7.76 -1.10
CA GLY A 8 8.99 6.81 -2.21
C GLY A 8 7.60 6.26 -2.52
N PHE A 9 6.80 6.05 -1.47
CA PHE A 9 5.42 5.60 -1.61
C PHE A 9 4.51 6.70 -2.20
N GLN A 10 4.64 7.94 -1.73
CA GLN A 10 3.92 9.08 -2.29
C GLN A 10 4.27 9.31 -3.77
N PHE A 11 5.55 9.17 -4.14
CA PHE A 11 5.96 9.23 -5.54
C PHE A 11 5.29 8.13 -6.39
N ALA A 12 5.24 6.89 -5.91
CA ALA A 12 4.60 5.79 -6.62
C ALA A 12 3.09 6.02 -6.81
N LEU A 13 2.40 6.58 -5.82
CA LEU A 13 0.98 6.94 -5.92
C LEU A 13 0.75 8.03 -6.98
N GLU A 14 1.58 9.08 -7.00
CA GLU A 14 1.51 10.14 -8.01
C GLU A 14 1.74 9.60 -9.43
N GLN A 15 2.67 8.66 -9.61
CA GLN A 15 2.86 8.00 -10.91
C GLN A 15 1.65 7.13 -11.30
N LEU A 16 1.01 6.45 -10.34
CA LEU A 16 -0.15 5.59 -10.62
C LEU A 16 -1.37 6.40 -11.05
N LYS A 17 -1.58 7.60 -10.49
CA LYS A 17 -2.66 8.52 -10.86
C LYS A 17 -2.57 8.99 -12.32
N ILE A 18 -1.38 9.05 -12.90
CA ILE A 18 -1.21 9.42 -14.32
C ILE A 18 -1.87 8.37 -15.24
N VAL A 19 -1.74 7.09 -14.90
CA VAL A 19 -2.29 5.98 -15.70
C VAL A 19 -3.74 5.68 -15.28
N PHE A 20 -4.07 5.89 -14.01
CA PHE A 20 -5.38 5.65 -13.42
C PHE A 20 -5.89 6.91 -12.70
N PRO A 21 -6.44 7.90 -13.42
CA PRO A 21 -6.80 9.20 -12.84
C PRO A 21 -7.93 9.15 -11.80
N ASN A 22 -8.68 8.04 -11.74
CA ASN A 22 -9.76 7.83 -10.77
C ASN A 22 -9.35 6.90 -9.61
N LEU A 23 -8.05 6.81 -9.34
CA LEU A 23 -7.51 5.98 -8.26
C LEU A 23 -7.99 6.50 -6.91
N ASP A 24 -8.66 5.65 -6.15
CA ASP A 24 -9.14 5.97 -4.81
C ASP A 24 -8.03 5.67 -3.79
N GLU A 25 -7.29 6.72 -3.41
CA GLU A 25 -6.17 6.64 -2.47
C GLU A 25 -6.57 6.04 -1.12
N SER A 26 -7.81 6.28 -0.67
CA SER A 26 -8.33 5.73 0.59
C SER A 26 -8.42 4.20 0.52
N LYS A 27 -8.91 3.66 -0.61
CA LYS A 27 -8.98 2.21 -0.84
C LYS A 27 -7.60 1.57 -0.97
N LEU A 28 -6.62 2.29 -1.51
CA LEU A 28 -5.24 1.80 -1.56
C LEU A 28 -4.59 1.75 -0.18
N GLY A 29 -4.84 2.75 0.67
CA GLY A 29 -4.42 2.73 2.07
C GLY A 29 -5.05 1.57 2.84
N GLU A 30 -6.32 1.25 2.60
CA GLU A 30 -6.98 0.06 3.17
C GLU A 30 -6.35 -1.25 2.67
N LEU A 31 -6.06 -1.37 1.37
CA LEU A 31 -5.39 -2.54 0.81
C LEU A 31 -3.96 -2.69 1.36
N ASP A 32 -3.22 -1.60 1.55
CA ASP A 32 -1.91 -1.62 2.18
C ASP A 32 -1.98 -2.06 3.64
N ALA A 33 -2.98 -1.57 4.40
CA ALA A 33 -3.17 -1.95 5.80
C ALA A 33 -3.61 -3.41 5.98
N LEU A 34 -4.33 -3.97 5.01
CA LEU A 34 -4.88 -5.34 5.06
C LEU A 34 -4.01 -6.38 4.34
N ASN A 35 -2.92 -5.99 3.69
CA ASN A 35 -2.08 -6.93 2.96
C ASN A 35 -0.60 -6.74 3.30
N LYS A 36 0.15 -7.84 3.32
CA LYS A 36 1.61 -7.82 3.43
C LYS A 36 2.22 -8.29 2.12
N ILE A 37 3.37 -7.75 1.77
CA ILE A 37 4.18 -8.27 0.66
C ILE A 37 5.07 -9.40 1.20
N VAL A 38 4.88 -10.60 0.68
CA VAL A 38 5.73 -11.78 0.92
C VAL A 38 6.21 -12.30 -0.43
N ASP A 39 7.52 -12.32 -0.64
CA ASP A 39 8.16 -12.75 -1.90
C ASP A 39 7.63 -12.04 -3.15
N GLY A 40 7.33 -10.73 -3.04
CA GLY A 40 6.81 -9.93 -4.14
C GLY A 40 5.34 -10.19 -4.49
N LYS A 41 4.62 -10.99 -3.68
CA LYS A 41 3.17 -11.19 -3.80
C LYS A 41 2.44 -10.55 -2.63
N LEU A 42 1.28 -9.96 -2.93
CA LEU A 42 0.34 -9.50 -1.92
C LEU A 42 -0.36 -10.70 -1.30
N VAL A 43 -0.30 -10.79 0.03
CA VAL A 43 -1.04 -11.78 0.82
C VAL A 43 -1.84 -11.05 1.91
N PRO A 44 -3.04 -11.54 2.28
CA PRO A 44 -3.79 -10.95 3.38
C PRO A 44 -2.96 -10.90 4.67
N PHE A 45 -2.95 -9.74 5.32
CA PHE A 45 -2.37 -9.57 6.64
C PHE A 45 -3.30 -10.21 7.67
N VAL A 46 -2.82 -11.26 8.33
CA VAL A 46 -3.51 -11.88 9.47
C VAL A 46 -2.80 -11.42 10.74
N PRO A 47 -3.41 -10.57 11.58
CA PRO A 47 -2.83 -10.18 12.85
C PRO A 47 -2.70 -11.43 13.74
N ALA A 48 -1.53 -11.67 14.33
CA ALA A 48 -1.22 -12.87 15.10
C ALA A 48 -1.94 -12.97 16.47
N GLY A 49 -3.13 -12.37 16.63
CA GLY A 49 -3.80 -12.27 17.93
C GLY A 49 -5.32 -12.11 17.90
N ALA A 50 -6.00 -12.31 16.76
CA ALA A 50 -7.46 -12.44 16.75
C ALA A 50 -7.84 -13.92 16.96
N ALA A 51 -7.86 -14.34 18.22
CA ALA A 51 -8.48 -15.56 18.70
C ALA A 51 -9.73 -15.22 19.51
#